data_AF-A0A853DFI6-F1
#
_entry.id   AF-A0A853DFI6-F1
#
_cell.length_a   1.000
_cell.length_b   1.000
_cell.length_c   1.000
_cell.angle_alpha   90.00
_cell.angle_beta   90.00
_cell.angle_gamma   90.00
#
_symmetry.space_group_name_H-M   'P 1'
#
loop_
_entity.id
_entity.type
_entity.pdbx_description
1 polymer ?
#
loop_
_entity_poly.entity_id
_entity_poly.type
_entity_poly.pdbx_seq_one_letter_code
_entity_poly.pdbx_strand_id
1 'polypeptide(L)'
;MARLLFVHAHPDDETLANGIAIAHHVREGHEVHVLTATLGEEGEVIPADLAHLELPAGQPRPDDVADPLADVRRAELACAMKTLGVTSSRFLPGDWRDSGMAGSPASRHPRAFAAAPVEVVGAAVAGVVRELAPDVVVTYDEHGGYAHPDHIQVHRAVVSGVGSLAAGQRPRLFATLTPRSWAQQDRQMCLESSIEGCTTLGLDDPFPPSVVPDGQVTHEVVDQSCIETQAEALRCHRTQVTVHDGHYYALSNDIVAVLSGREGFAEIDAATGELIAAQATPRQGLPV
;
A
#
# COMPACT_ATOMS: atom_id res chain seq x y z
N MET A 1 15.63 -3.46 -18.73
CA MET A 1 15.67 -3.44 -17.26
C MET A 1 15.15 -2.09 -16.84
N ALA A 2 13.92 -2.02 -16.33
CA ALA A 2 13.31 -0.82 -15.80
C ALA A 2 13.50 -0.71 -14.30
N ARG A 3 13.22 0.48 -13.76
CA ARG A 3 13.18 0.79 -12.34
C ARG A 3 11.77 1.19 -11.92
N LEU A 4 11.25 0.50 -10.91
CA LEU A 4 9.92 0.76 -10.37
C LEU A 4 10.05 1.21 -8.92
N LEU A 5 9.27 2.21 -8.52
CA LEU A 5 9.19 2.69 -7.15
C LEU A 5 7.73 2.62 -6.66
N PHE A 6 7.48 1.80 -5.65
CA PHE A 6 6.19 1.71 -4.97
C PHE A 6 6.24 2.60 -3.71
N VAL A 7 5.30 3.53 -3.57
CA VAL A 7 5.26 4.48 -2.45
C VAL A 7 4.01 4.26 -1.62
N HIS A 8 4.21 3.86 -0.36
CA HIS A 8 3.17 3.43 0.57
C HIS A 8 3.23 4.17 1.89
N ALA A 9 2.12 4.14 2.64
CA ALA A 9 2.00 4.85 3.91
C ALA A 9 2.60 4.05 5.07
N HIS A 10 2.27 2.77 5.16
CA HIS A 10 2.59 1.94 6.33
C HIS A 10 3.26 0.61 5.96
N PRO A 11 3.96 -0.03 6.92
CA PRO A 11 4.46 -1.41 6.77
C PRO A 11 3.35 -2.45 6.65
N ASP A 12 3.11 -2.98 5.45
CA ASP A 12 2.13 -4.02 5.05
C ASP A 12 1.44 -3.66 3.72
N ASP A 13 1.14 -2.38 3.53
CA ASP A 13 0.50 -1.78 2.36
C ASP A 13 1.14 -2.25 1.06
N GLU A 14 2.46 -2.32 1.02
CA GLU A 14 3.19 -2.70 -0.19
C GLU A 14 2.92 -4.14 -0.62
N THR A 15 2.72 -5.02 0.36
CA THR A 15 2.43 -6.43 0.11
C THR A 15 0.93 -6.65 -0.12
N LEU A 16 0.08 -5.94 0.63
CA LEU A 16 -1.38 -6.01 0.52
C LEU A 16 -1.89 -5.46 -0.81
N ALA A 17 -1.39 -4.29 -1.22
CA ALA A 17 -1.85 -3.61 -2.43
C ALA A 17 -1.09 -4.05 -3.67
N ASN A 18 0.21 -4.35 -3.55
CA ASN A 18 1.12 -4.47 -4.69
C ASN A 18 2.10 -5.65 -4.62
N GLY A 19 1.88 -6.63 -3.74
CA GLY A 19 2.79 -7.77 -3.56
C GLY A 19 2.97 -8.61 -4.83
N ILE A 20 1.93 -8.76 -5.66
CA ILE A 20 1.99 -9.50 -6.92
C ILE A 20 2.82 -8.73 -7.94
N ALA A 21 2.54 -7.44 -8.16
CA ALA A 21 3.28 -6.62 -9.11
C ALA A 21 4.77 -6.48 -8.72
N ILE A 22 5.06 -6.32 -7.43
CA ILE A 22 6.43 -6.28 -6.93
C ILE A 22 7.15 -7.60 -7.24
N ALA A 23 6.60 -8.74 -6.81
CA ALA A 23 7.23 -10.04 -7.03
C ALA A 23 7.38 -10.37 -8.53
N HIS A 24 6.36 -10.05 -9.33
CA HIS A 24 6.38 -10.22 -10.78
C HIS A 24 7.54 -9.46 -11.41
N HIS A 25 7.67 -8.15 -11.15
CA HIS A 25 8.71 -7.34 -11.77
C HIS A 25 10.12 -7.67 -11.26
N VAL A 26 10.27 -8.08 -10.00
CA VAL A 26 11.54 -8.63 -9.48
C VAL A 26 11.95 -9.88 -10.26
N ARG A 27 11.01 -10.80 -10.50
CA ARG A 27 11.28 -12.06 -11.24
C ARG A 27 11.64 -11.82 -12.71
N GLU A 28 11.05 -10.80 -13.33
CA GLU A 28 11.40 -10.34 -14.68
C GLU A 28 12.76 -9.61 -14.74
N GLY A 29 13.43 -9.43 -13.59
CA GLY A 29 14.77 -8.86 -13.50
C GLY A 29 14.78 -7.33 -13.53
N HIS A 30 13.69 -6.68 -13.14
CA HIS A 30 13.65 -5.22 -12.95
C HIS A 30 14.21 -4.82 -11.58
N GLU A 31 14.60 -3.55 -11.46
CA GLU A 31 14.95 -2.95 -10.17
C GLU A 31 13.66 -2.45 -9.51
N VAL A 32 13.29 -3.02 -8.37
CA VAL A 32 12.06 -2.68 -7.66
C VAL A 32 12.38 -2.09 -6.30
N HIS A 33 11.88 -0.88 -6.05
CA HIS A 33 12.11 -0.14 -4.83
C HIS A 33 10.79 0.10 -4.10
N VAL A 34 10.83 0.11 -2.77
CA VAL A 34 9.69 0.45 -1.92
C VAL A 34 10.06 1.61 -1.00
N LEU A 35 9.19 2.60 -0.94
CA LEU A 35 9.30 3.76 -0.06
C LEU A 35 8.09 3.80 0.88
N THR A 36 8.33 3.61 2.17
CA THR A 36 7.27 3.61 3.20
C THR A 36 7.31 4.92 3.98
N ALA A 37 6.18 5.62 4.11
CA ALA A 37 6.15 6.96 4.68
C ALA A 37 6.35 6.98 6.20
N THR A 38 5.71 6.05 6.91
CA THR A 38 5.67 5.99 8.38
C THR A 38 6.02 4.59 8.88
N LEU A 39 6.05 4.40 10.21
CA LEU A 39 6.32 3.08 10.82
C LEU A 39 5.04 2.35 11.24
N GLY A 40 3.87 2.98 11.06
CA GLY A 40 2.61 2.36 11.43
C GLY A 40 2.41 2.29 12.95
N GLU A 41 2.82 3.34 13.64
CA GLU A 41 2.84 3.42 15.10
C GLU A 41 1.47 3.37 15.77
N GLU A 42 0.39 3.62 15.01
CA GLU A 42 -0.98 3.64 15.50
C GLU A 42 -1.76 2.36 15.09
N GLY A 43 -1.06 1.33 14.60
CA GLY A 43 -1.66 0.05 14.20
C GLY A 43 -2.19 -0.78 15.38
N GLU A 44 -3.25 -1.55 15.11
CA GLU A 44 -3.73 -2.61 16.01
C GLU A 44 -2.78 -3.82 15.97
N VAL A 45 -2.85 -4.72 16.96
CA VAL A 45 -1.96 -5.89 17.05
C VAL A 45 -2.76 -7.20 17.20
N ILE A 46 -2.70 -8.04 16.16
CA ILE A 46 -3.43 -9.31 16.10
C ILE A 46 -2.96 -10.35 17.13
N PRO A 47 -1.67 -10.73 17.21
CA PRO A 47 -1.26 -11.87 18.04
C PRO A 47 -1.25 -11.55 19.54
N ALA A 48 -1.84 -12.42 20.35
CA ALA A 48 -2.01 -12.22 21.80
C ALA A 48 -0.68 -12.01 22.57
N ASP A 49 0.29 -12.91 22.35
CA ASP A 49 1.61 -12.48 21.87
C ASP A 49 2.18 -11.10 22.24
N LEU A 50 1.79 -10.18 21.38
CA LEU A 50 2.30 -8.86 21.20
C LEU A 50 1.24 -7.80 21.50
N ALA A 51 0.06 -8.18 21.99
CA ALA A 51 -1.05 -7.25 22.28
C ALA A 51 -0.64 -6.10 23.23
N HIS A 52 0.40 -6.28 24.04
CA HIS A 52 0.98 -5.24 24.89
C HIS A 52 1.68 -4.09 24.12
N LEU A 53 1.90 -4.24 22.82
CA LEU A 53 2.48 -3.20 21.94
C LEU A 53 1.42 -2.22 21.42
N GLU A 54 0.17 -2.66 21.32
CA GLU A 54 -0.96 -1.86 20.85
C GLU A 54 -1.24 -0.68 21.79
N LEU A 55 -1.57 0.47 21.21
CA LEU A 55 -2.02 1.63 21.97
C LEU A 55 -3.47 1.42 22.45
N PRO A 56 -3.78 1.67 23.73
CA PRO A 56 -5.16 1.65 24.18
C PRO A 56 -6.02 2.62 23.36
N ALA A 57 -7.16 2.13 22.86
CA ALA A 57 -8.04 2.91 22.01
C ALA A 57 -8.34 4.31 22.57
N GLY A 58 -8.10 5.34 21.75
CA GLY A 58 -8.35 6.74 22.09
C GLY A 58 -7.30 7.40 22.99
N GLN A 59 -6.21 6.72 23.34
CA GLN A 59 -5.10 7.31 24.09
C GLN A 59 -3.93 7.63 23.16
N PRO A 60 -3.52 8.91 23.02
CA PRO A 60 -2.31 9.23 22.28
C PRO A 60 -1.07 8.73 23.03
N ARG A 61 -0.07 8.21 22.31
CA ARG A 61 1.25 7.97 22.89
C ARG A 61 1.90 9.32 23.26
N PRO A 62 2.62 9.43 24.39
CA PRO A 62 3.40 10.63 24.68
C PRO A 62 4.48 10.85 23.62
N ASP A 63 4.66 12.10 23.19
CA ASP A 63 5.52 12.50 22.05
C ASP A 63 6.99 12.01 22.14
N ASP A 64 7.52 11.83 23.36
CA ASP A 64 8.93 11.50 23.63
C ASP A 64 9.18 10.01 23.93
N VAL A 65 8.19 9.15 23.75
CA VAL A 65 8.33 7.72 24.07
C VAL A 65 8.55 6.91 22.79
N ALA A 66 9.64 6.15 22.76
CA ALA A 66 9.91 5.20 21.69
C ALA A 66 8.72 4.25 21.51
N ASP A 67 8.33 4.02 20.27
CA ASP A 67 7.18 3.19 19.94
C ASP A 67 7.64 1.75 19.68
N PRO A 68 7.40 0.79 20.59
CA PRO A 68 7.90 -0.56 20.42
C PRO A 68 7.19 -1.30 19.27
N LEU A 69 5.97 -0.88 18.88
CA LEU A 69 5.32 -1.42 17.69
C LEU A 69 6.06 -1.01 16.42
N ALA A 70 6.55 0.24 16.38
CA ALA A 70 7.31 0.75 15.24
C ALA A 70 8.59 -0.07 14.96
N ASP A 71 9.30 -0.49 16.01
CA ASP A 71 10.50 -1.33 15.87
C ASP A 71 10.16 -2.73 15.37
N VAL A 72 9.04 -3.30 15.83
CA VAL A 72 8.53 -4.58 15.33
C VAL A 72 8.14 -4.45 13.85
N ARG A 73 7.29 -3.49 13.50
CA ARG A 73 6.83 -3.27 12.12
C ARG A 73 7.97 -2.92 11.16
N ARG A 74 9.03 -2.27 11.63
CA ARG A 74 10.27 -2.09 10.85
C ARG A 74 10.93 -3.41 10.49
N ALA A 75 11.00 -4.35 11.44
CA ALA A 75 11.56 -5.68 11.20
C ALA A 75 10.65 -6.55 10.32
N GLU A 76 9.33 -6.42 10.50
CA GLU A 76 8.32 -7.09 9.66
C GLU A 76 8.41 -6.63 8.20
N LEU A 77 8.49 -5.31 7.95
CA LEU A 77 8.74 -4.76 6.61
C LEU A 77 10.05 -5.29 6.04
N ALA A 78 11.15 -5.27 6.80
CA ALA A 78 12.43 -5.77 6.32
C ALA A 78 12.37 -7.26 5.92
N CYS A 79 11.61 -8.08 6.66
CA CYS A 79 11.32 -9.47 6.31
C CYS A 79 10.53 -9.55 5.00
N ALA A 80 9.40 -8.84 4.89
CA ALA A 80 8.53 -8.87 3.70
C ALA A 80 9.28 -8.44 2.43
N MET A 81 10.07 -7.36 2.53
CA MET A 81 10.88 -6.82 1.44
C MET A 81 11.94 -7.79 0.95
N LYS A 82 12.58 -8.50 1.89
CA LYS A 82 13.51 -9.57 1.55
C LYS A 82 12.79 -10.75 0.86
N THR A 83 11.61 -11.13 1.35
CA THR A 83 10.82 -12.23 0.79
C THR A 83 10.35 -11.93 -0.64
N LEU A 84 9.87 -10.70 -0.89
CA LEU A 84 9.49 -10.24 -2.23
C LEU A 84 10.68 -10.02 -3.17
N GLY A 85 11.91 -9.99 -2.64
CA GLY A 85 13.13 -9.81 -3.42
C GLY A 85 13.35 -8.38 -3.92
N VAL A 86 12.79 -7.37 -3.24
CA VAL A 86 12.93 -5.98 -3.66
C VAL A 86 14.40 -5.54 -3.65
N THR A 87 14.77 -4.71 -4.61
CA THR A 87 16.14 -4.18 -4.76
C THR A 87 16.51 -3.26 -3.59
N SER A 88 15.59 -2.42 -3.13
CA SER A 88 15.76 -1.68 -1.88
C SER A 88 14.43 -1.28 -1.28
N SER A 89 14.30 -1.36 0.04
CA SER A 89 13.24 -0.70 0.80
C SER A 89 13.83 0.37 1.71
N ARG A 90 13.13 1.50 1.86
CA ARG A 90 13.55 2.58 2.75
C ARG A 90 12.34 3.34 3.29
N PHE A 91 12.54 3.99 4.43
CA PHE A 91 11.55 4.94 4.95
C PHE A 91 11.72 6.31 4.29
N LEU A 92 10.62 7.04 4.17
CA LEU A 92 10.64 8.41 3.68
C LEU A 92 11.47 9.30 4.61
N PRO A 93 12.37 10.15 4.08
CA PRO A 93 13.10 11.09 4.90
C PRO A 93 12.17 12.13 5.54
N GLY A 94 12.43 12.44 6.81
CA GLY A 94 11.57 13.25 7.67
C GLY A 94 10.93 12.35 8.70
N ASP A 95 11.01 12.73 9.96
CA ASP A 95 10.58 11.92 11.10
C ASP A 95 9.05 11.92 11.20
N TRP A 96 8.41 11.22 10.26
CA TRP A 96 6.96 11.18 10.08
C TRP A 96 6.32 10.07 10.92
N ARG A 97 5.27 10.42 11.68
CA ARG A 97 4.49 9.48 12.47
C ARG A 97 3.20 9.13 11.76
N ASP A 98 2.80 7.87 11.84
CA ASP A 98 1.44 7.41 11.50
C ASP A 98 0.37 8.32 12.14
N SER A 99 -0.57 8.79 11.34
CA SER A 99 -1.63 9.71 11.77
C SER A 99 -2.83 8.97 12.37
N GLY A 100 -2.84 7.64 12.26
CA GLY A 100 -3.98 6.78 12.55
C GLY A 100 -5.19 7.07 11.65
N MET A 101 -6.29 6.36 11.96
CA MET A 101 -7.54 6.49 11.23
C MET A 101 -8.14 7.91 11.30
N ALA A 102 -8.96 8.26 10.30
CA ALA A 102 -9.63 9.55 10.26
C ALA A 102 -10.42 9.84 11.56
N GLY A 103 -10.13 10.98 12.19
CA GLY A 103 -10.73 11.37 13.47
C GLY A 103 -9.97 10.88 14.71
N SER A 104 -8.93 10.06 14.55
CA SER A 104 -8.06 9.63 15.65
C SER A 104 -7.38 10.83 16.34
N PRO A 105 -7.20 10.79 17.67
CA PRO A 105 -6.35 11.76 18.39
C PRO A 105 -4.92 11.86 17.84
N ALA A 106 -4.39 10.78 17.28
CA ALA A 106 -3.03 10.71 16.71
C ALA A 106 -2.78 11.76 15.61
N SER A 107 -3.82 12.11 14.85
CA SER A 107 -3.77 13.16 13.81
C SER A 107 -3.38 14.56 14.34
N ARG A 108 -3.44 14.78 15.66
CA ARG A 108 -3.04 16.05 16.30
C ARG A 108 -1.57 16.08 16.71
N HIS A 109 -0.87 14.95 16.61
CA HIS A 109 0.53 14.87 16.97
C HIS A 109 1.36 15.78 16.03
N PRO A 110 2.36 16.54 16.52
CA PRO A 110 3.13 17.47 15.68
C PRO A 110 3.87 16.83 14.50
N ARG A 111 4.17 15.53 14.60
CA ARG A 111 4.79 14.71 13.54
C ARG A 111 3.80 13.90 12.71
N ALA A 112 2.49 14.03 12.93
CA ALA A 112 1.47 13.29 12.18
C ALA A 112 1.63 13.54 10.68
N PHE A 113 1.82 12.47 9.91
CA PHE A 113 2.18 12.55 8.50
C PHE A 113 1.11 13.25 7.65
N ALA A 114 -0.17 12.94 7.87
CA ALA A 114 -1.30 13.55 7.18
C ALA A 114 -1.43 15.06 7.42
N ALA A 115 -0.86 15.58 8.51
CA ALA A 115 -0.85 17.02 8.83
C ALA A 115 0.40 17.75 8.31
N ALA A 116 1.41 17.02 7.83
CA ALA A 116 2.64 17.62 7.31
C ALA A 116 2.37 18.44 6.04
N PRO A 117 3.05 19.59 5.84
CA PRO A 117 2.92 20.36 4.59
C PRO A 117 3.30 19.50 3.38
N VAL A 118 2.40 19.39 2.41
CA VAL A 118 2.56 18.50 1.25
C VAL A 118 3.81 18.81 0.44
N GLU A 119 4.23 20.06 0.39
CA GLU A 119 5.42 20.53 -0.32
C GLU A 119 6.71 20.05 0.36
N VAL A 120 6.70 19.93 1.69
CA VAL A 120 7.85 19.41 2.45
C VAL A 120 7.99 17.92 2.21
N VAL A 121 6.89 17.18 2.34
CA VAL A 121 6.86 15.74 2.10
C VAL A 121 7.15 15.43 0.62
N GLY A 122 6.54 16.20 -0.29
CA GLY A 122 6.75 16.09 -1.73
C GLY A 122 8.18 16.38 -2.15
N ALA A 123 8.86 17.34 -1.51
CA ALA A 123 10.29 17.57 -1.74
C ALA A 123 11.15 16.37 -1.30
N ALA A 124 10.79 15.68 -0.20
CA ALA A 124 11.44 14.45 0.22
C ALA A 124 11.22 13.31 -0.79
N VAL A 125 9.99 13.13 -1.27
CA VAL A 125 9.67 12.16 -2.33
C VAL A 125 10.46 12.48 -3.62
N ALA A 126 10.48 13.75 -4.04
CA ALA A 126 11.25 14.19 -5.20
C ALA A 126 12.76 13.94 -5.04
N GLY A 127 13.28 13.98 -3.81
CA GLY A 127 14.64 13.59 -3.49
C GLY A 127 14.91 12.12 -3.81
N VAL A 128 14.03 11.23 -3.33
CA VAL A 128 14.12 9.79 -3.58
C VAL A 128 13.95 9.47 -5.07
N VAL A 129 12.97 10.10 -5.74
CA VAL A 129 12.76 9.93 -7.19
C VAL A 129 13.98 10.37 -7.98
N ARG A 130 14.67 11.46 -7.60
CA ARG A 130 15.91 11.87 -8.28
C ARG A 130 17.07 10.90 -8.05
N GLU A 131 17.16 10.32 -6.85
CA GLU A 131 18.22 9.36 -6.50
C GLU A 131 18.05 8.05 -7.27
N LEU A 132 16.84 7.50 -7.26
CA LEU A 132 16.54 6.21 -7.89
C LEU A 132 16.31 6.35 -9.41
N ALA A 133 15.83 7.51 -9.85
CA ALA A 133 15.38 7.80 -11.21
C ALA A 133 14.45 6.70 -11.78
N PRO A 134 13.36 6.32 -11.09
CA PRO A 134 12.46 5.28 -11.54
C PRO A 134 11.82 5.65 -12.88
N ASP A 135 11.49 4.64 -13.69
CA ASP A 135 10.70 4.78 -14.91
C ASP A 135 9.20 4.85 -14.58
N VAL A 136 8.79 4.11 -13.54
CA VAL A 136 7.41 4.02 -13.04
C VAL A 136 7.37 4.25 -11.53
N VAL A 137 6.40 5.05 -11.08
CA VAL A 137 6.03 5.16 -9.67
C VAL A 137 4.59 4.70 -9.49
N VAL A 138 4.37 3.83 -8.51
CA VAL A 138 3.03 3.34 -8.11
C VAL A 138 2.70 3.89 -6.73
N THR A 139 1.47 4.36 -6.55
CA THR A 139 0.95 4.86 -5.29
C THR A 139 -0.58 4.72 -5.24
N TYR A 140 -1.25 5.44 -4.34
CA TYR A 140 -2.71 5.45 -4.21
C TYR A 140 -3.37 6.44 -5.18
N ASP A 141 -4.68 6.31 -5.36
CA ASP A 141 -5.51 7.33 -5.98
C ASP A 141 -5.74 8.53 -5.02
N GLU A 142 -6.47 9.55 -5.48
CA GLU A 142 -6.75 10.76 -4.68
C GLU A 142 -7.55 10.47 -3.40
N HIS A 143 -8.25 9.33 -3.36
CA HIS A 143 -9.00 8.86 -2.21
C HIS A 143 -8.18 7.99 -1.25
N GLY A 144 -6.92 7.68 -1.56
CA GLY A 144 -6.06 6.90 -0.67
C GLY A 144 -6.51 5.44 -0.50
N GLY A 145 -7.16 4.87 -1.52
CA GLY A 145 -7.69 3.51 -1.50
C GLY A 145 -8.93 3.33 -0.61
N TYR A 146 -8.75 3.24 0.72
CA TYR A 146 -9.86 3.11 1.68
C TYR A 146 -10.12 4.38 2.50
N ALA A 147 -9.60 5.53 2.04
CA ALA A 147 -9.69 6.84 2.70
C ALA A 147 -8.91 6.95 4.02
N HIS A 148 -7.81 6.20 4.17
CA HIS A 148 -6.85 6.46 5.23
C HIS A 148 -6.19 7.84 5.03
N PRO A 149 -6.11 8.70 6.07
CA PRO A 149 -5.49 10.03 5.95
C PRO A 149 -4.07 9.99 5.39
N ASP A 150 -3.24 9.06 5.85
CA ASP A 150 -1.86 8.93 5.37
C ASP A 150 -1.76 8.45 3.92
N HIS A 151 -2.69 7.62 3.43
CA HIS A 151 -2.68 7.18 2.04
C HIS A 151 -2.98 8.36 1.10
N ILE A 152 -3.95 9.19 1.49
CA ILE A 152 -4.28 10.44 0.78
C ILE A 152 -3.06 11.38 0.78
N GLN A 153 -2.36 11.48 1.91
CA GLN A 153 -1.16 12.31 2.00
C GLN A 153 -0.01 11.76 1.15
N VAL A 154 0.19 10.44 1.11
CA VAL A 154 1.18 9.80 0.21
C VAL A 154 0.85 10.14 -1.25
N HIS A 155 -0.40 9.98 -1.67
CA HIS A 155 -0.83 10.38 -3.03
C HIS A 155 -0.46 11.84 -3.32
N ARG A 156 -0.88 12.77 -2.44
CA ARG A 156 -0.60 14.21 -2.58
C ARG A 156 0.90 14.51 -2.65
N ALA A 157 1.70 13.87 -1.80
CA ALA A 157 3.15 14.05 -1.77
C ALA A 157 3.83 13.50 -3.01
N VAL A 158 3.40 12.35 -3.53
CA VAL A 158 3.91 11.77 -4.78
C VAL A 158 3.60 12.68 -5.96
N VAL A 159 2.34 13.12 -6.11
CA VAL A 159 1.92 14.06 -7.17
C VAL A 159 2.71 15.37 -7.07
N SER A 160 2.77 15.98 -5.88
CA SER A 160 3.53 17.21 -5.66
C SER A 160 5.03 17.04 -5.96
N GLY A 161 5.64 15.98 -5.44
CA GLY A 161 7.06 15.69 -5.61
C GLY A 161 7.44 15.45 -7.07
N VAL A 162 6.69 14.60 -7.77
CA VAL A 162 6.95 14.28 -9.19
C VAL A 162 6.58 15.45 -10.09
N GLY A 163 5.48 16.15 -9.81
CA GLY A 163 5.07 17.37 -10.52
C GLY A 163 6.10 18.50 -10.41
N SER A 164 6.90 18.54 -9.34
CA SER A 164 7.98 19.51 -9.17
C SER A 164 9.23 19.23 -10.03
N LEU A 165 9.37 18.02 -10.56
CA LEU A 165 10.51 17.64 -11.40
C LEU A 165 10.40 18.22 -12.81
N ALA A 166 11.54 18.38 -13.49
CA ALA A 166 11.56 18.72 -14.91
C ALA A 166 10.87 17.63 -15.74
N ALA A 167 10.17 18.00 -16.82
CA ALA A 167 9.34 17.07 -17.59
C ALA A 167 10.09 15.79 -18.05
N GLY A 168 11.35 15.90 -18.45
CA GLY A 168 12.18 14.75 -18.86
C GLY A 168 12.71 13.87 -17.71
N GLN A 169 12.40 14.22 -16.46
CA GLN A 169 12.79 13.48 -15.25
C GLN A 169 11.59 12.87 -14.52
N ARG A 170 10.37 13.06 -15.04
CA ARG A 170 9.15 12.56 -14.39
C ARG A 170 8.96 11.09 -14.73
N PRO A 171 8.91 10.18 -13.74
CA PRO A 171 8.39 8.84 -13.95
C PRO A 171 6.93 8.91 -14.40
N ARG A 172 6.44 7.83 -15.01
CA ARG A 172 5.00 7.63 -15.17
C ARG A 172 4.40 7.27 -13.82
N LEU A 173 3.25 7.86 -13.49
CA LEU A 173 2.59 7.67 -12.20
C LEU A 173 1.39 6.74 -12.36
N PHE A 174 1.21 5.83 -11.42
CA PHE A 174 0.09 4.91 -11.40
C PHE A 174 -0.55 4.84 -10.02
N ALA A 175 -1.88 4.81 -10.00
CA ALA A 175 -2.68 4.47 -8.84
C ALA A 175 -2.93 2.95 -8.82
N THR A 176 -2.79 2.32 -7.66
CA THR A 176 -3.29 0.96 -7.40
C THR A 176 -4.81 0.98 -7.21
N LEU A 177 -5.53 0.12 -7.92
CA LEU A 177 -6.99 0.08 -7.98
C LEU A 177 -7.50 -1.37 -8.15
N THR A 178 -8.76 -1.62 -7.81
CA THR A 178 -9.40 -2.91 -8.02
C THR A 178 -10.62 -2.76 -8.94
N PRO A 179 -10.67 -3.45 -10.10
CA PRO A 179 -11.88 -3.52 -10.91
C PRO A 179 -13.07 -4.06 -10.11
N ARG A 180 -14.25 -3.46 -10.27
CA ARG A 180 -15.47 -3.88 -9.57
C ARG A 180 -15.80 -5.34 -9.84
N SER A 181 -15.64 -5.83 -11.07
CA SER A 181 -15.87 -7.23 -11.38
C SER A 181 -14.93 -8.17 -10.62
N TRP A 182 -13.66 -7.80 -10.41
CA TRP A 182 -12.71 -8.59 -9.63
C TRP A 182 -13.08 -8.62 -8.16
N ALA A 183 -13.41 -7.46 -7.58
CA ALA A 183 -13.83 -7.37 -6.18
C ALA A 183 -15.10 -8.21 -5.89
N GLN A 184 -16.04 -8.26 -6.85
CA GLN A 184 -17.22 -9.14 -6.76
C GLN A 184 -16.87 -10.63 -6.83
N GLN A 185 -15.94 -11.01 -7.71
CA GLN A 185 -15.43 -12.38 -7.79
C GLN A 185 -14.72 -12.79 -6.49
N ASP A 186 -13.89 -11.91 -5.94
CA ASP A 186 -13.17 -12.15 -4.69
C ASP A 186 -14.13 -12.36 -3.52
N ARG A 187 -15.18 -11.54 -3.41
CA ARG A 187 -16.25 -11.76 -2.41
C ARG A 187 -16.97 -13.09 -2.59
N GLN A 188 -17.27 -13.46 -3.84
CA GLN A 188 -17.92 -14.74 -4.12
C GLN A 188 -17.04 -15.91 -3.65
N MET A 189 -15.73 -15.86 -3.90
CA MET A 189 -14.78 -16.87 -3.43
C MET A 189 -14.71 -16.95 -1.90
N CYS A 190 -14.72 -15.81 -1.20
CA CYS A 190 -14.78 -15.79 0.27
C CYS A 190 -16.08 -16.41 0.81
N LEU A 191 -17.23 -16.15 0.16
CA LEU A 191 -18.53 -16.70 0.56
C LEU A 191 -18.57 -18.22 0.41
N GLU A 192 -17.94 -18.75 -0.64
CA GLU A 192 -17.88 -20.19 -0.90
C GLU A 192 -16.94 -20.94 0.02
N SER A 193 -15.86 -20.29 0.49
CA SER A 193 -14.80 -20.96 1.26
C SER A 193 -15.08 -21.07 2.75
N SER A 194 -15.79 -20.09 3.34
CA SER A 194 -16.14 -20.06 4.78
C SER A 194 -14.93 -20.28 5.71
N ILE A 195 -14.03 -19.29 5.81
CA ILE A 195 -12.83 -19.35 6.65
C ILE A 195 -13.19 -19.23 8.13
N GLU A 196 -12.77 -20.21 8.94
CA GLU A 196 -13.05 -20.24 10.38
C GLU A 196 -12.43 -19.03 11.09
N GLY A 197 -13.21 -18.40 11.97
CA GLY A 197 -12.78 -17.22 12.73
C GLY A 197 -12.85 -15.91 11.96
N CYS A 198 -13.19 -15.92 10.67
CA CYS A 198 -13.30 -14.72 9.87
C CYS A 198 -14.76 -14.35 9.55
N THR A 199 -14.98 -13.05 9.34
CA THR A 199 -16.21 -12.47 8.81
C THR A 199 -16.10 -12.37 7.30
N THR A 200 -17.10 -12.89 6.58
CA THR A 200 -17.22 -12.70 5.13
C THR A 200 -18.25 -11.63 4.84
N LEU A 201 -17.86 -10.60 4.08
CA LEU A 201 -18.78 -9.58 3.57
C LEU A 201 -19.67 -10.14 2.46
N GLY A 202 -20.94 -9.75 2.45
CA GLY A 202 -21.89 -10.06 1.40
C GLY A 202 -21.62 -9.29 0.10
N LEU A 203 -22.25 -9.74 -0.99
CA LEU A 203 -22.07 -9.13 -2.31
C LEU A 203 -22.53 -7.67 -2.37
N ASP A 204 -23.52 -7.30 -1.55
CA ASP A 204 -24.12 -5.95 -1.50
C ASP A 204 -23.44 -5.01 -0.49
N ASP A 205 -22.48 -5.50 0.31
CA ASP A 205 -21.77 -4.65 1.27
C ASP A 205 -20.96 -3.55 0.54
N PRO A 206 -20.74 -2.38 1.16
CA PRO A 206 -19.98 -1.32 0.52
C PRO A 206 -18.54 -1.78 0.22
N PHE A 207 -18.03 -1.39 -0.96
CA PHE A 207 -16.62 -1.55 -1.30
C PHE A 207 -15.85 -0.26 -0.95
N PRO A 208 -14.53 -0.34 -0.70
CA PRO A 208 -13.71 0.85 -0.52
C PRO A 208 -13.65 1.69 -1.82
N PRO A 209 -13.30 2.99 -1.73
CA PRO A 209 -13.13 3.88 -2.89
C PRO A 209 -12.23 3.34 -4.01
N SER A 210 -11.19 2.56 -3.69
CA SER A 210 -10.31 1.91 -4.70
C SER A 210 -11.00 0.88 -5.59
N VAL A 211 -12.23 0.43 -5.24
CA VAL A 211 -13.02 -0.47 -6.10
C VAL A 211 -13.81 0.34 -7.12
N VAL A 212 -13.21 0.48 -8.29
CA VAL A 212 -13.67 1.36 -9.36
C VAL A 212 -14.42 0.58 -10.46
N PRO A 213 -15.25 1.24 -11.29
CA PRO A 213 -15.74 0.64 -12.52
C PRO A 213 -14.59 0.10 -13.36
N ASP A 214 -14.74 -1.11 -13.91
CA ASP A 214 -13.70 -1.83 -14.65
C ASP A 214 -12.98 -0.96 -15.69
N GLY A 215 -13.73 -0.13 -16.42
CA GLY A 215 -13.16 0.74 -17.45
C GLY A 215 -12.16 1.77 -16.92
N GLN A 216 -12.16 2.10 -15.63
CA GLN A 216 -11.16 3.03 -15.07
C GLN A 216 -9.77 2.39 -14.91
N VAL A 217 -9.71 1.06 -14.76
CA VAL A 217 -8.45 0.33 -14.70
C VAL A 217 -7.89 0.22 -16.12
N THR A 218 -6.65 0.68 -16.31
CA THR A 218 -6.02 0.75 -17.65
C THR A 218 -4.85 -0.21 -17.80
N HIS A 219 -4.30 -0.70 -16.69
CA HIS A 219 -3.21 -1.67 -16.67
C HIS A 219 -3.49 -2.72 -15.59
N GLU A 220 -3.03 -3.94 -15.83
CA GLU A 220 -3.25 -5.08 -14.94
C GLU A 220 -1.97 -5.90 -14.83
N VAL A 221 -1.62 -6.31 -13.62
CA VAL A 221 -0.61 -7.35 -13.40
C VAL A 221 -1.33 -8.59 -12.87
N VAL A 222 -1.29 -9.68 -13.64
CA VAL A 222 -1.91 -10.95 -13.28
C VAL A 222 -0.85 -12.04 -13.31
N ASP A 223 -0.44 -12.51 -12.14
CA ASP A 223 0.59 -13.54 -11.99
C ASP A 223 0.31 -14.45 -10.80
N GLN A 224 -0.36 -15.56 -11.09
CA GLN A 224 -0.69 -16.59 -10.09
C GLN A 224 0.56 -17.25 -9.49
N SER A 225 1.69 -17.25 -10.21
CA SER A 225 2.92 -17.86 -9.72
C SER A 225 3.57 -17.05 -8.58
N CYS A 226 3.14 -15.81 -8.38
CA CYS A 226 3.61 -14.93 -7.31
C CYS A 226 2.78 -15.01 -6.01
N ILE A 227 1.65 -15.73 -6.00
CA ILE A 227 0.76 -15.81 -4.83
C ILE A 227 1.49 -16.38 -3.62
N GLU A 228 2.28 -17.44 -3.79
CA GLU A 228 3.01 -18.07 -2.69
C GLU A 228 4.01 -17.07 -2.06
N THR A 229 4.76 -16.34 -2.89
CA THR A 229 5.69 -15.30 -2.42
C THR A 229 4.96 -14.15 -1.73
N GLN A 230 3.81 -13.70 -2.25
CA GLN A 230 2.99 -12.69 -1.56
C GLN A 230 2.49 -13.20 -0.21
N ALA A 231 1.99 -14.43 -0.15
CA ALA A 231 1.52 -15.05 1.08
C ALA A 231 2.64 -15.18 2.13
N GLU A 232 3.86 -15.54 1.72
CA GLU A 232 5.04 -15.57 2.60
C GLU A 232 5.44 -14.18 3.09
N ALA A 233 5.37 -13.16 2.22
CA ALA A 233 5.65 -11.79 2.60
C ALA A 233 4.60 -11.24 3.58
N LEU A 234 3.32 -11.55 3.38
CA LEU A 234 2.26 -11.18 4.34
C LEU A 234 2.46 -11.83 5.70
N ARG A 235 2.96 -13.07 5.76
CA ARG A 235 3.29 -13.73 7.05
C ARG A 235 4.42 -13.04 7.82
N CYS A 236 5.24 -12.21 7.16
CA CYS A 236 6.22 -11.38 7.87
C CYS A 236 5.53 -10.28 8.69
N HIS A 237 4.37 -9.76 8.24
CA HIS A 237 3.58 -8.73 8.92
C HIS A 237 2.66 -9.32 9.99
N ARG A 238 3.25 -10.10 10.90
CA ARG A 238 2.52 -10.90 11.90
C ARG A 238 1.63 -10.06 12.81
N THR A 239 2.01 -8.81 13.09
CA THR A 239 1.17 -7.91 13.89
C THR A 239 -0.09 -7.44 13.16
N GLN A 240 -0.07 -7.41 11.82
CA GLN A 240 -1.12 -6.77 10.99
C GLN A 240 -1.94 -7.73 10.13
N VAL A 241 -1.39 -8.89 9.77
CA VAL A 241 -2.01 -9.81 8.80
C VAL A 241 -1.96 -11.26 9.28
N THR A 242 -3.09 -11.95 9.22
CA THR A 242 -3.18 -13.41 9.34
C THR A 242 -3.41 -14.03 7.97
N VAL A 243 -2.57 -14.97 7.56
CA VAL A 243 -2.72 -15.71 6.29
C VAL A 243 -3.32 -17.09 6.55
N HIS A 244 -4.41 -17.41 5.84
CA HIS A 244 -5.15 -18.66 5.94
C HIS A 244 -4.94 -19.51 4.68
N ASP A 245 -4.44 -20.74 4.87
CA ASP A 245 -4.21 -21.75 3.82
C ASP A 245 -3.42 -21.27 2.59
N GLY A 246 -2.69 -20.15 2.70
CA GLY A 246 -1.90 -19.56 1.61
C GLY A 246 -2.71 -18.88 0.50
N HIS A 247 -4.05 -18.83 0.63
CA HIS A 247 -4.95 -18.30 -0.40
C HIS A 247 -5.87 -17.18 0.10
N TYR A 248 -5.98 -17.03 1.42
CA TYR A 248 -6.80 -16.00 2.06
C TYR A 248 -5.99 -15.28 3.12
N TYR A 249 -6.44 -14.10 3.50
CA TYR A 249 -5.90 -13.37 4.63
C TYR A 249 -6.99 -12.55 5.32
N ALA A 250 -6.72 -12.13 6.55
CA ALA A 250 -7.54 -11.20 7.30
C ALA A 250 -6.64 -10.22 8.06
N LEU A 251 -7.18 -9.03 8.34
CA LEU A 251 -6.57 -8.03 9.22
C LEU A 251 -7.19 -8.16 10.63
N SER A 252 -6.94 -7.20 11.52
CA SER A 252 -7.49 -7.17 12.88
C SER A 252 -9.02 -7.07 12.96
N ASN A 253 -9.68 -6.68 11.87
CA ASN A 253 -11.14 -6.65 11.75
C ASN A 253 -11.77 -8.02 11.42
N ASP A 254 -10.94 -9.07 11.29
CA ASP A 254 -11.32 -10.43 10.93
C ASP A 254 -12.05 -10.55 9.58
N ILE A 255 -12.04 -9.53 8.72
CA ILE A 255 -12.67 -9.59 7.41
C ILE A 255 -11.75 -10.37 6.46
N VAL A 256 -12.24 -11.49 5.92
CA VAL A 256 -11.47 -12.32 4.99
C VAL A 256 -11.42 -11.71 3.59
N ALA A 257 -10.22 -11.73 3.01
CA ALA A 257 -9.92 -11.35 1.64
C ALA A 257 -9.11 -12.44 0.92
N VAL A 258 -9.15 -12.42 -0.41
CA VAL A 258 -8.50 -13.41 -1.27
C VAL A 258 -7.13 -12.92 -1.72
N LEU A 259 -6.14 -13.81 -1.74
CA LEU A 259 -4.89 -13.61 -2.49
C LEU A 259 -5.14 -13.99 -3.95
N SER A 260 -5.67 -13.04 -4.72
CA SER A 260 -6.24 -13.30 -6.04
C SER A 260 -5.21 -13.41 -7.17
N GLY A 261 -3.94 -13.06 -6.92
CA GLY A 261 -2.86 -13.09 -7.92
C GLY A 261 -3.05 -12.07 -9.05
N ARG A 262 -3.81 -11.00 -8.79
CA ARG A 262 -4.15 -9.96 -9.76
C ARG A 262 -4.24 -8.58 -9.09
N GLU A 263 -3.65 -7.58 -9.72
CA GLU A 263 -3.63 -6.19 -9.25
C GLU A 263 -3.89 -5.25 -10.42
N GLY A 264 -4.72 -4.23 -10.20
CA GLY A 264 -5.15 -3.27 -11.21
C GLY A 264 -4.51 -1.90 -11.01
N PHE A 265 -4.31 -1.16 -12.10
CA PHE A 265 -3.67 0.13 -12.09
C PHE A 265 -4.30 1.12 -13.07
N ALA A 266 -4.24 2.41 -12.73
CA ALA A 266 -4.58 3.49 -13.64
C ALA A 266 -3.52 4.58 -13.63
N GLU A 267 -3.22 5.14 -14.79
CA GLU A 267 -2.20 6.20 -14.89
C GLU A 267 -2.72 7.50 -14.26
N ILE A 268 -1.85 8.20 -13.53
CA ILE A 268 -2.13 9.50 -12.91
C ILE A 268 -1.44 10.58 -13.74
N ASP A 269 -2.16 11.66 -14.05
CA ASP A 269 -1.54 12.87 -14.59
C ASP A 269 -0.77 13.57 -13.47
N ALA A 270 0.57 13.58 -13.55
CA ALA A 270 1.43 14.20 -12.55
C ALA A 270 1.23 15.72 -12.37
N ALA A 271 0.56 16.40 -13.30
CA ALA A 271 0.25 17.83 -13.20
C ALA A 271 -1.05 18.10 -12.41
N THR A 272 -2.04 17.22 -12.53
CA THR A 272 -3.36 17.41 -11.87
C THR A 272 -3.55 16.52 -10.65
N GLY A 273 -2.87 15.38 -10.60
CA GLY A 273 -3.10 14.31 -9.62
C GLY A 273 -4.30 13.41 -9.95
N GLU A 274 -4.98 13.67 -11.06
CA GLU A 274 -6.19 12.94 -11.46
C GLU A 274 -5.84 11.71 -12.31
N LEU A 275 -6.72 10.71 -12.30
CA LEU A 275 -6.60 9.55 -13.18
C LEU A 275 -6.78 9.96 -14.65
N ILE A 276 -5.89 9.47 -15.52
CA ILE A 276 -6.01 9.65 -16.97
C ILE A 276 -7.12 8.72 -17.47
N ALA A 277 -8.06 9.29 -18.22
CA ALA A 277 -9.24 8.60 -18.71
C ALA A 277 -8.94 7.32 -19.53
N ALA A 278 -9.83 6.35 -19.35
CA ALA A 278 -9.80 4.98 -19.86
C ALA A 278 -9.50 4.79 -21.36
N GLN A 279 -8.81 3.67 -21.68
CA GLN A 279 -8.86 3.00 -22.98
C GLN A 279 -9.75 1.75 -22.87
N ALA A 280 -10.34 1.30 -23.99
CA ALA A 280 -11.40 0.27 -24.00
C ALA A 280 -10.98 -1.14 -23.52
N THR A 281 -9.68 -1.42 -23.36
CA THR A 281 -9.18 -2.70 -22.84
C THR A 281 -7.91 -2.45 -22.03
N PRO A 282 -7.83 -2.96 -20.77
CA PRO A 282 -6.63 -2.83 -19.95
C PRO A 282 -5.40 -3.48 -20.60
N ARG A 283 -4.24 -2.87 -20.41
CA ARG A 283 -2.95 -3.39 -20.88
C ARG A 283 -2.36 -4.35 -19.84
N GLN A 284 -1.64 -5.36 -20.31
CA GLN A 284 -0.92 -6.28 -19.41
C GLN A 284 0.40 -5.66 -18.97
N GLY A 285 0.67 -5.69 -17.67
CA GLY A 285 1.87 -5.16 -17.03
C GLY A 285 1.85 -3.65 -16.81
N LEU A 286 2.73 -3.18 -15.91
CA LEU A 286 3.15 -1.79 -15.89
C LEU A 286 4.13 -1.53 -17.06
N PRO A 287 4.19 -0.30 -17.58
CA PRO A 287 5.03 0.02 -18.72
C PRO A 287 6.52 0.09 -18.34
N VAL A 288 7.22 -1.02 -18.52
CA VAL A 288 8.64 -1.26 -18.21
C VAL A 288 9.48 -1.54 -19.46
#